data_AF-A0A376U9V7-F1
#
_entry.id   AF-A0A376U9V7-F1
#
_cell.length_a   1.000
_cell.length_b   1.000
_cell.length_c   1.000
_cell.angle_alpha   90.00
_cell.angle_beta   90.00
_cell.angle_gamma   90.00
#
_symmetry.space_group_name_H-M   'P 1'
#
loop_
_entity.id
_entity.type
_entity.pdbx_description
1 polymer ?
#
loop_
_entity_poly.entity_id
_entity_poly.type
_entity_poly.pdbx_seq_one_letter_code
_entity_poly.pdbx_strand_id
1 'polypeptide(L)' 'MTETIKVSESLELHAVAESHVTPLYQLICKNKTWYSSR' A
#
# COMPACT_ATOMS: atom_id res chain seq x y z
N MET A 1 3.16 -18.44 3.43
CA MET A 1 3.94 -18.14 2.20
C MET A 1 3.40 -16.84 1.67
N THR A 2 4.11 -15.74 1.85
CA THR A 2 3.64 -14.42 1.39
C THR A 2 4.08 -14.25 -0.06
N GLU A 3 3.15 -14.01 -0.97
CA GLU A 3 3.47 -13.81 -2.38
C GLU A 3 4.08 -12.41 -2.57
N THR A 4 5.32 -12.38 -3.07
CA THR A 4 6.08 -11.15 -3.31
C THR A 4 6.63 -11.15 -4.74
N ILE A 5 6.48 -10.01 -5.43
CA ILE A 5 7.02 -9.78 -6.78
C ILE A 5 8.08 -8.69 -6.67
N LYS A 6 9.33 -9.01 -7.01
CA LYS A 6 10.41 -8.02 -7.07
C LYS A 6 10.26 -7.16 -8.33
N VAL A 7 10.23 -5.84 -8.17
CA VAL A 7 10.11 -4.89 -9.29
C VAL A 7 11.45 -4.25 -9.61
N SER A 8 12.22 -3.86 -8.58
CA SER A 8 13.56 -3.29 -8.71
C SER A 8 14.42 -3.60 -7.48
N GLU A 9 15.62 -3.02 -7.39
CA GLU A 9 16.45 -3.11 -6.19
C GLU A 9 15.84 -2.44 -4.96
N SER A 10 14.97 -1.45 -5.16
CA SER A 10 14.36 -0.65 -4.08
C SER A 10 12.86 -0.85 -3.93
N LEU A 11 12.23 -1.68 -4.78
CA LEU A 11 10.78 -1.82 -4.82
C LEU A 11 10.33 -3.28 -4.97
N GLU A 12 9.36 -3.64 -4.15
CA GLU A 12 8.70 -4.94 -4.18
C GLU A 12 7.19 -4.75 -4.03
N LEU A 13 6.43 -5.65 -4.67
CA LEU A 13 4.99 -5.74 -4.52
C LEU A 13 4.67 -6.94 -3.66
N HIS A 14 3.82 -6.72 -2.65
CA HIS A 14 3.40 -7.74 -1.71
C HIS A 14 1.89 -7.93 -1.86
N ALA A 15 1.43 -9.19 -1.87
CA ALA A 15 0.01 -9.47 -1.78
C ALA A 15 -0.57 -8.87 -0.49
N VAL A 16 -1.80 -8.35 -0.57
CA VAL A 16 -2.46 -7.73 0.59
C VAL A 16 -2.72 -8.80 1.65
N ALA A 17 -2.38 -8.47 2.89
CA ALA A 17 -2.56 -9.31 4.06
C ALA A 17 -3.17 -8.47 5.19
N GLU A 18 -3.73 -9.11 6.21
CA GLU A 18 -4.40 -8.43 7.34
C GLU A 18 -3.48 -7.41 8.04
N SER A 19 -2.19 -7.73 8.16
CA SER A 19 -1.17 -6.83 8.72
C SER A 19 -1.03 -5.50 7.95
N HIS A 20 -1.45 -5.45 6.69
CA HIS A 20 -1.37 -4.26 5.85
C HIS A 20 -2.60 -3.35 5.96
N VAL A 21 -3.71 -3.83 6.54
CA VAL A 21 -4.99 -3.09 6.54
C VAL A 21 -4.89 -1.75 7.26
N THR A 22 -4.34 -1.74 8.48
CA THR A 22 -4.16 -0.50 9.25
C THR A 22 -3.25 0.53 8.57
N PRO A 23 -2.02 0.19 8.12
CA PRO A 23 -1.17 1.17 7.44
C PRO A 23 -1.76 1.62 6.09
N LEU A 24 -2.45 0.75 5.35
CA LEU A 24 -3.15 1.15 4.11
C LEU A 24 -4.28 2.15 4.39
N TYR A 25 -5.07 1.93 5.45
CA TYR A 25 -6.11 2.88 5.86
C TYR A 25 -5.52 4.25 6.20
N GLN A 26 -4.43 4.28 6.98
CA GLN A 26 -3.74 5.53 7.31
C GLN A 26 -3.23 6.25 6.06
N LEU A 27 -2.69 5.51 5.08
CA LEU A 27 -2.23 6.06 3.81
C LEU A 27 -3.37 6.70 3.01
N ILE A 28 -4.53 6.05 2.95
CA ILE A 28 -5.74 6.60 2.29
C ILE A 28 -6.18 7.88 3.00
N CYS A 29 -6.29 7.87 4.34
CA CYS A 29 -6.67 9.04 5.12
C CYS A 29 -5.73 10.23 4.87
N LYS A 30 -4.41 9.97 4.85
CA LYS A 30 -3.39 11.01 4.61
C LYS A 30 -3.54 11.69 3.25
N ASN A 31 -3.94 10.93 2.23
CA ASN A 31 -4.05 11.43 0.85
C ASN A 31 -5.49 11.81 0.46
N LYS A 32 -6.45 11.70 1.39
CA LYS A 32 -7.89 11.88 1.11
C LYS A 32 -8.22 13.22 0.48
N THR A 33 -7.61 14.30 0.96
CA THR A 33 -7.83 15.65 0.41
C THR A 33 -7.36 15.75 -1.04
N TRP A 34 -6.24 15.10 -1.37
CA TRP A 34 -5.69 15.09 -2.73
C TRP A 34 -6.52 14.24 -3.69
N TYR A 35 -7.02 13.08 -3.22
CA TYR A 35 -7.92 12.25 -4.01
C TYR A 35 -9.29 12.89 -4.26
N SER A 36 -9.76 13.73 -3.33
CA SER A 36 -11.08 14.39 -3.44
C SER A 36 -11.05 15.68 -4.26
N SER A 37 -9.87 16.27 -4.47
CA SER A 37 -9.69 17.50 -5.27
C SER A 37 -9.52 17.24 -6.77
N ARG A 38 -9.66 15.98 -7.21
CA ARG A 38 -9.45 15.51 -8.58
C ARG A 38 -10.73 14.89 -9.11
#